data_AF-A0A8T9ZK02-F1
#
_entry.id   AF-A0A8T9ZK02-F1
#
_cell.length_a   1.000
_cell.length_b   1.000
_cell.length_c   1.000
_cell.angle_alpha   90.00
_cell.angle_beta   90.00
_cell.angle_gamma   90.00
#
_symmetry.space_group_name_H-M   'P 1'
#
loop_
_entity.id
_entity.type
_entity.pdbx_description
1 polymer ?
#
loop_
_entity_poly.entity_id
_entity_poly.type
_entity_poly.pdbx_seq_one_letter_code
_entity_poly.pdbx_strand_id
1 'polypeptide(L)' 'MPCTLKDLAQPVCLTIIYNLSNRTLVDSFIDCGECNLKTELDPVNKNLTIRVPLVLEGEVTFGDNPFQSGCVTTGVHLG' A
#
# COMPACT_ATOMS: atom_id res chain seq x y z
N MET A 1 8.33 21.17 -22.34
CA MET A 1 6.92 20.77 -22.16
C MET A 1 6.89 19.68 -21.11
N PRO A 2 6.11 19.83 -20.04
CA PRO A 2 6.01 18.78 -19.03
C PRO A 2 5.35 17.54 -19.61
N CYS A 3 5.94 16.38 -19.37
CA CYS A 3 5.39 15.09 -19.79
C CYS A 3 4.69 14.46 -18.59
N THR A 4 3.39 14.18 -18.71
CA THR A 4 2.64 13.46 -17.67
C THR A 4 2.36 12.04 -18.14
N LEU A 5 2.89 11.06 -17.40
CA LEU A 5 2.51 9.67 -17.52
C LEU A 5 1.34 9.41 -16.58
N LYS A 6 0.23 8.98 -17.16
CA LYS A 6 -0.97 8.56 -16.46
C LYS A 6 -1.05 7.04 -16.42
N ASP A 7 -1.90 6.51 -15.56
CA ASP A 7 -2.19 5.08 -15.43
C ASP A 7 -1.01 4.24 -14.89
N LEU A 8 -0.18 4.81 -14.01
CA LEU A 8 0.79 4.00 -13.27
C LEU A 8 0.05 3.19 -12.22
N ALA A 9 0.00 1.88 -12.37
CA ALA A 9 -0.54 0.97 -11.38
C ALA A 9 0.61 0.20 -10.70
N GLN A 10 0.66 0.24 -9.38
CA GLN A 10 1.61 -0.51 -8.58
C GLN A 10 0.88 -1.38 -7.55
N PRO A 11 1.02 -2.71 -7.63
CA PRO A 11 0.49 -3.58 -6.58
C PRO A 11 1.30 -3.40 -5.29
N VAL A 12 0.59 -3.28 -4.18
CA VAL A 12 1.15 -3.20 -2.84
C VAL A 12 0.36 -4.09 -1.88
N CYS A 13 1.01 -4.49 -0.79
CA CYS A 13 0.40 -5.30 0.24
C CYS A 13 0.34 -4.52 1.55
N LEU A 14 -0.87 -4.19 1.98
CA LEU A 14 -1.10 -3.61 3.30
C LEU A 14 -1.16 -4.74 4.33
N THR A 15 -0.26 -4.72 5.31
CA THR A 15 -0.29 -5.62 6.46
C THR A 15 -0.68 -4.85 7.71
N ILE A 16 -1.70 -5.33 8.42
CA ILE A 16 -2.21 -4.76 9.66
C ILE A 16 -2.06 -5.83 10.73
N ILE A 17 -1.38 -5.52 11.83
CA ILE A 17 -1.27 -6.40 13.00
C ILE A 17 -2.01 -5.75 14.15
N TYR A 18 -3.08 -6.39 14.60
CA TYR A 18 -3.98 -5.87 15.63
C TYR A 18 -4.05 -6.83 16.82
N ASN A 19 -3.85 -6.34 18.03
CA ASN A 19 -3.97 -7.18 19.21
C ASN A 19 -5.41 -7.17 19.74
N LEU A 20 -6.02 -8.36 19.78
CA LEU A 20 -7.43 -8.52 20.15
C LEU A 20 -7.70 -8.37 21.64
N SER A 21 -6.70 -8.57 22.51
CA SER A 21 -6.90 -8.45 23.97
C SER A 21 -7.05 -7.01 24.41
N ASN A 22 -6.10 -6.18 23.98
CA ASN A 22 -6.02 -4.78 24.37
C ASN A 22 -6.67 -3.85 23.34
N ARG A 23 -7.10 -4.40 22.18
CA ARG A 23 -7.76 -3.66 21.10
C ARG A 23 -6.88 -2.56 20.49
N THR A 24 -5.57 -2.78 20.45
CA THR A 24 -4.62 -1.81 19.88
C THR A 24 -4.04 -2.30 18.56
N LEU A 25 -3.81 -1.37 17.64
CA LEU A 25 -2.94 -1.59 16.50
C LEU A 25 -1.52 -1.79 17.00
N VAL A 26 -0.96 -2.97 16.74
CA VAL A 26 0.43 -3.30 17.09
C VAL A 26 1.37 -2.74 16.04
N ASP A 27 1.04 -2.96 14.77
CA ASP A 27 1.84 -2.51 13.64
C ASP A 27 0.99 -2.38 12.37
N SER A 28 1.43 -1.54 11.45
CA SER A 28 0.87 -1.43 10.11
C SER A 28 1.94 -0.97 9.13
N PHE A 29 2.12 -1.71 8.04
CA PHE A 29 3.09 -1.37 7.01
C PHE A 29 2.59 -1.79 5.63
N ILE A 30 3.20 -1.18 4.62
CA ILE A 30 2.89 -1.43 3.21
C ILE A 30 4.17 -1.94 2.55
N ASP A 31 4.08 -3.13 1.96
CA ASP A 31 5.14 -3.69 1.13
C ASP A 31 4.81 -3.49 -0.34
N CYS A 32 5.83 -3.23 -1.16
CA CYS A 32 5.67 -3.23 -2.61
C CYS A 32 5.58 -4.66 -3.14
N GLY A 33 4.65 -4.90 -4.07
CA GLY A 33 4.46 -6.19 -4.72
C GLY A 33 3.10 -6.80 -4.46
N GLU A 34 2.85 -7.92 -5.14
CA GLU A 34 1.59 -8.65 -5.04
C GLU A 34 1.52 -9.47 -3.76
N CYS A 35 0.33 -9.54 -3.19
CA CYS A 35 0.02 -10.49 -2.12
C CYS A 35 -1.41 -11.00 -2.25
N ASN A 36 -1.75 -12.04 -1.50
CA ASN A 36 -3.12 -12.54 -1.43
C ASN A 36 -3.79 -12.00 -0.18
N LEU A 37 -5.10 -11.76 -0.28
CA LEU A 37 -5.93 -11.47 0.89
C LEU A 37 -5.78 -12.62 1.88
N LYS A 38 -5.27 -12.31 3.08
CA LYS A 38 -5.03 -13.31 4.12
C LYS A 38 -5.36 -12.75 5.48
N THR A 39 -5.88 -13.63 6.34
CA THR A 39 -6.10 -13.31 7.74
C THR A 39 -5.51 -14.45 8.58
N GLU A 40 -4.65 -14.09 9.53
CA GLU A 40 -3.98 -15.03 10.43
C GLU A 40 -4.21 -14.57 11.87
N LEU A 41 -4.54 -15.52 12.74
CA LEU A 41 -4.66 -15.27 14.17
C LEU A 41 -3.56 -16.03 14.90
N ASP A 42 -2.71 -15.30 15.63
CA ASP A 42 -1.80 -15.85 16.62
C ASP A 42 -2.56 -15.98 17.96
N PRO A 43 -2.93 -17.20 18.39
CA PRO A 43 -3.70 -17.40 19.62
C PRO A 43 -2.87 -17.17 20.89
N VAL A 44 -1.54 -17.21 20.82
CA VAL A 44 -0.64 -17.03 21.97
C VAL A 44 -0.53 -15.54 22.30
N ASN A 45 -0.19 -14.74 21.29
CA ASN A 45 -0.06 -13.30 21.45
C ASN A 45 -1.41 -12.56 21.26
N LYS A 46 -2.44 -13.27 20.78
CA LYS A 46 -3.76 -12.74 20.43
C LYS A 46 -3.67 -11.63 19.38
N ASN A 47 -2.71 -11.75 18.48
CA ASN A 47 -2.50 -10.83 17.37
C ASN A 47 -3.24 -11.34 16.13
N LEU A 48 -4.10 -10.51 15.57
CA LEU A 48 -4.76 -10.70 14.29
C LEU A 48 -3.96 -9.97 13.22
N THR A 49 -3.37 -10.72 12.30
CA THR A 49 -2.67 -10.18 11.14
C THR A 49 -3.59 -10.25 9.92
N ILE A 50 -3.83 -9.11 9.28
CA ILE A 50 -4.63 -8.98 8.07
C ILE A 50 -3.71 -8.48 6.96
N ARG A 51 -3.64 -9.21 5.84
CA ARG A 51 -2.93 -8.82 4.63
C ARG A 51 -3.94 -8.51 3.55
N VAL A 52 -3.91 -7.30 3.02
CA VAL A 52 -4.85 -6.80 2.02
C VAL A 52 -4.08 -6.43 0.75
N PRO A 53 -4.39 -7.07 -0.40
CA PRO A 53 -3.86 -6.64 -1.67
C PRO A 53 -4.50 -5.32 -2.09
N LEU A 54 -3.67 -4.36 -2.43
CA LEU A 54 -4.09 -3.06 -2.94
C LEU A 54 -3.35 -2.77 -4.25
N VAL A 55 -3.99 -2.02 -5.12
CA VAL A 55 -3.37 -1.41 -6.29
C VAL A 55 -3.38 0.08 -6.06
N LEU A 56 -2.18 0.67 -6.02
CA LEU A 56 -2.00 2.11 -6.00
C LEU A 56 -1.94 2.60 -7.45
N GLU A 57 -2.81 3.53 -7.78
CA GLU A 57 -2.74 4.25 -9.04
C GLU A 57 -2.03 5.59 -8.83
N GLY A 58 -1.24 6.00 -9.81
CA GLY A 58 -0.51 7.25 -9.75
C GLY A 58 -0.31 7.90 -11.10
N GLU A 59 0.08 9.16 -11.04
CA GLU A 59 0.55 9.94 -12.17
C GLU A 59 1.94 10.46 -11.88
N VAL A 60 2.83 10.37 -12.86
CA VAL A 60 4.17 10.98 -12.80
C VAL A 60 4.22 12.13 -13.77
N THR A 61 4.56 13.31 -13.26
CA THR A 61 4.79 14.51 -14.08
C THR A 61 6.28 14.84 -14.09
N PHE A 62 6.86 14.87 -15.29
CA PHE A 62 8.22 15.34 -15.55
C PHE A 62 8.17 16.83 -15.88
N GLY A 63 8.81 17.67 -15.08
CA GLY A 63 8.92 19.11 -15.34
C GLY A 63 9.96 19.45 -16.42
N ASP A 64 10.05 20.73 -16.78
CA ASP A 64 11.01 21.22 -17.78
C ASP A 64 12.49 21.10 -17.35
N ASN A 65 12.75 20.87 -16.05
CA ASN A 65 14.07 20.52 -15.53
C ASN A 65 14.21 18.99 -15.40
N PRO A 66 15.30 18.38 -15.91
CA PRO A 66 15.47 16.92 -15.97
C PRO A 66 15.54 16.20 -14.61
N PHE A 67 15.54 16.95 -13.49
CA PHE A 67 15.64 16.42 -12.13
C PHE A 67 14.39 16.66 -11.27
N GLN A 68 13.32 17.24 -11.82
CA GLN A 68 12.05 17.41 -11.11
C GLN A 68 11.00 16.48 -11.72
N SER A 69 10.91 15.27 -11.15
CA SER A 69 9.76 14.39 -11.32
C SER A 69 8.93 14.39 -10.04
N GLY A 70 7.62 14.55 -10.18
CA GLY A 70 6.66 14.42 -9.09
C GLY A 70 5.77 13.22 -9.35
N CYS A 71 5.65 12.33 -8.37
CA CYS A 71 4.70 11.22 -8.38
C CYS A 71 3.56 11.56 -7.42
N VAL A 72 2.32 11.47 -7.90
CA VAL A 72 1.12 11.71 -7.09
C VAL A 72 0.25 10.47 -7.16
N THR A 73 -0.20 9.99 -6.00
CA THR A 73 -1.17 8.88 -5.93
C THR A 73 -2.53 9.42 -6.33
N THR A 74 -3.15 8.82 -7.35
CA THR A 74 -4.45 9.22 -7.90
C THR A 74 -5.58 8.28 -7.50
N GLY A 75 -5.27 7.04 -7.10
CA GLY A 75 -6.28 6.05 -6.74
C GLY A 75 -5.74 4.94 -5.83
N VAL A 76 -6.64 4.32 -5.08
CA VAL A 76 -6.35 3.13 -4.26
C VAL A 76 -7.53 2.17 -4.42
N HIS A 77 -7.27 0.98 -4.94
CA HIS A 77 -8.28 -0.04 -5.19
C HIS A 77 -7.85 -1.39 -4.60
N LEU A 78 -8.82 -2.28 -4.33
CA LEU A 78 -8.51 -3.65 -3.94
C LEU A 78 -7.95 -4.41 -5.16
N GLY A 79 -6.83 -5.09 -4.95
CA GLY A 79 -6.15 -5.89 -5.98
C GLY A 79 -6.67 -7.32 -6.10
#